data_AF-A0AAV5JMR1-F1
#
_entry.id   AF-A0AAV5JMR1-F1
#
_cell.length_a   1.000
_cell.length_b   1.000
_cell.length_c   1.000
_cell.angle_alpha   90.00
_cell.angle_beta   90.00
_cell.angle_gamma   90.00
#
_symmetry.space_group_name_H-M   'P 1'
#
loop_
_entity.id
_entity.type
_entity.pdbx_description
1 polymer ?
#
loop_
_entity_poly.entity_id
_entity_poly.type
_entity_poly.pdbx_seq_one_letter_code
_entity_poly.pdbx_strand_id
1 'polypeptide(L)'
;MRLRKKASRYALMDGVLYKRSFSFPFLRCLSPYEAEYALREVHAGVCGSHVGALTLAHKALRQGYYWPNMHKDATDIMQRYPKCQFFAHLTHQPTEELTNLVAPWPFGQWGLDLLSLFVKGVEGVTHLVVGVDYFTKWVEPGPLSSLTSKKVEDFVFNSIIFYLSDHPESNVMVESVIKAILEGIKPKLEQHKAGKAGLMGFEIRFGNWEGPYTIVEVPHPSAYILQDAEGKRVPRVWNVNNLKKFYP
;
A
#
# COMPACT_ATOMS: atom_id res chain seq x y z
N MET A 1 31.33 30.04 21.91
CA MET A 1 31.55 28.78 22.67
C MET A 1 31.06 27.50 21.96
N ARG A 2 30.00 27.53 21.14
CA ARG A 2 29.42 26.33 20.48
C ARG A 2 30.31 25.69 19.40
N LEU A 3 31.03 26.48 18.60
CA LEU A 3 31.91 25.95 17.53
C LEU A 3 33.13 25.23 18.11
N ARG A 4 33.78 25.81 19.12
CA ARG A 4 34.95 25.22 19.80
C ARG A 4 34.64 23.84 20.42
N LYS A 5 33.44 23.65 20.97
CA LYS A 5 32.95 22.34 21.46
C LYS A 5 32.65 21.33 20.34
N LYS A 6 32.29 21.78 19.14
CA LYS A 6 32.12 20.90 17.96
C LYS A 6 33.47 20.53 17.35
N ALA A 7 34.37 21.50 17.24
CA ALA A 7 35.71 21.34 16.69
C ALA A 7 36.59 20.37 17.50
N SER A 8 36.39 20.28 18.82
CA SER A 8 37.12 19.30 19.66
C SER A 8 36.85 17.83 19.27
N ARG A 9 35.77 17.55 18.53
CA ARG A 9 35.48 16.23 17.98
C ARG A 9 36.26 15.92 16.70
N TYR A 10 37.03 16.88 16.19
CA TYR A 10 37.80 16.74 14.97
C TYR A 10 39.29 16.97 15.22
N ALA A 11 40.12 16.43 14.35
CA ALA A 11 41.57 16.59 14.34
C ALA A 11 42.05 16.75 12.90
N LEU A 12 43.00 17.65 12.68
CA LEU A 12 43.65 17.82 11.38
C LEU A 12 45.02 17.14 11.47
N MET A 13 45.29 16.16 10.61
CA MET A 13 46.54 15.41 10.56
C MET A 13 46.99 15.34 9.10
N ASP A 14 48.20 15.82 8.80
CA ASP A 14 48.77 15.85 7.45
C ASP A 14 47.85 16.48 6.40
N GLY A 15 47.15 17.56 6.79
CA GLY A 15 46.18 18.26 5.93
C GLY A 15 44.83 17.56 5.76
N VAL A 16 44.63 16.38 6.37
CA VAL A 16 43.39 15.61 6.30
C VAL A 16 42.58 15.78 7.59
N LEU A 17 41.29 16.07 7.44
CA LEU A 17 40.36 16.22 8.55
C LEU A 17 39.86 14.86 9.01
N TYR A 18 39.93 14.60 10.31
CA TYR A 18 39.42 13.39 10.94
C TYR A 18 38.40 13.72 12.01
N LYS A 19 37.38 12.87 12.16
CA LYS A 19 36.45 12.87 13.29
C LYS A 19 36.87 11.82 14.31
N ARG A 20 36.91 12.24 15.58
CA ARG A 20 37.07 11.35 16.74
C ARG A 20 35.80 10.51 16.90
N SER A 21 35.96 9.19 16.83
CA SER A 21 34.92 8.23 17.17
C SER A 21 35.13 7.71 18.60
N PHE A 22 34.04 7.30 19.25
CA PHE A 22 34.10 6.70 20.58
C PHE A 22 34.53 5.22 20.53
N SER A 23 34.18 4.51 19.45
CA SER A 23 34.36 3.04 19.33
C SER A 23 35.22 2.61 18.14
N PHE A 24 35.69 3.58 17.33
CA PHE A 24 36.52 3.32 16.13
C PHE A 24 37.77 4.22 16.17
N PRO A 25 38.83 3.87 15.41
CA PRO A 25 39.91 4.82 15.15
C PRO A 25 39.38 6.11 14.47
N PHE A 26 40.25 7.10 14.32
CA PHE A 26 39.92 8.36 13.65
C PHE A 26 39.25 8.11 12.28
N LEU A 27 38.08 8.71 12.08
CA LEU A 27 37.33 8.58 10.84
C LEU A 27 37.73 9.71 9.90
N ARG A 28 38.22 9.40 8.70
CA ARG A 28 38.57 10.41 7.69
C ARG A 28 37.29 11.09 7.21
N CYS A 29 37.27 12.42 7.32
CA CYS A 29 36.20 13.24 6.78
C CYS A 29 36.35 13.32 5.26
N LEU A 30 35.29 12.94 4.53
CA LEU A 30 35.26 13.02 3.08
C LEU A 30 34.61 14.33 2.63
N SER A 31 35.11 14.89 1.53
CA SER A 31 34.40 15.92 0.77
C SER A 31 33.14 15.35 0.12
N PRO A 32 32.16 16.19 -0.28
CA PRO A 32 30.94 15.70 -0.94
C PRO A 32 31.22 14.83 -2.16
N TYR A 33 32.23 15.18 -2.98
CA TYR A 33 32.63 14.41 -4.14
C TYR A 33 33.20 13.03 -3.78
N GLU A 34 34.10 12.98 -2.80
CA GLU A 34 34.67 11.70 -2.31
C GLU A 34 33.60 10.84 -1.63
N ALA A 35 32.65 11.44 -0.91
CA ALA A 35 31.56 10.73 -0.26
C ALA A 35 30.62 10.06 -1.27
N GLU A 36 30.26 10.77 -2.34
CA GLU A 36 29.45 10.21 -3.43
C GLU A 36 30.18 9.05 -4.12
N TYR A 37 31.47 9.23 -4.43
CA TYR A 37 32.29 8.16 -4.99
C TYR A 37 32.35 6.95 -4.07
N ALA A 38 32.66 7.14 -2.78
CA ALA A 38 32.77 6.06 -1.81
C ALA A 38 31.46 5.29 -1.67
N LEU A 39 30.31 5.99 -1.59
CA LEU A 39 29.01 5.33 -1.55
C LEU A 39 28.72 4.55 -2.84
N ARG A 40 29.05 5.10 -4.01
CA ARG A 40 28.87 4.42 -5.30
C ARG A 40 29.70 3.14 -5.37
N GLU A 41 30.96 3.17 -4.98
CA GLU A 41 31.83 1.99 -5.01
C GLU A 41 31.37 0.91 -4.02
N VAL A 42 30.98 1.29 -2.80
CA VAL A 42 30.46 0.31 -1.82
C VAL A 42 29.10 -0.26 -2.25
N HIS A 43 28.30 0.53 -2.97
CA HIS A 43 26.97 0.13 -3.43
C HIS A 43 27.00 -0.74 -4.69
N ALA A 44 27.72 -0.30 -5.72
CA ALA A 44 27.67 -0.82 -7.09
C ALA A 44 29.05 -1.18 -7.67
N GLY A 45 30.12 -1.15 -6.87
CA GLY A 45 31.43 -1.65 -7.29
C GLY A 45 31.43 -3.16 -7.52
N VAL A 46 32.60 -3.73 -7.81
CA VAL A 46 32.78 -5.15 -8.18
C VAL A 46 32.19 -6.14 -7.16
N CYS A 47 32.11 -5.74 -5.89
CA CYS A 47 31.49 -6.52 -4.80
C CYS A 47 30.25 -5.82 -4.19
N GLY A 48 29.56 -4.98 -4.97
CA GLY A 48 28.41 -4.20 -4.53
C GLY A 48 27.28 -5.08 -4.02
N SER A 49 26.80 -4.82 -2.81
CA SER A 49 25.85 -5.70 -2.12
C SER A 49 24.39 -5.25 -2.20
N HIS A 50 24.07 -4.18 -2.94
CA HIS A 50 22.72 -3.57 -3.05
C HIS A 50 21.94 -3.52 -1.71
N VAL A 51 22.64 -3.22 -0.61
CA VAL A 51 22.10 -3.21 0.76
C VAL A 51 21.37 -1.91 1.06
N GLY A 52 20.47 -1.95 2.03
CA GLY A 52 19.73 -0.77 2.53
C GLY A 52 20.63 0.40 2.94
N ALA A 53 20.07 1.62 2.91
CA ALA A 53 20.82 2.88 3.07
C ALA A 53 21.55 2.99 4.41
N LEU A 54 20.93 2.48 5.49
CA LEU A 54 21.57 2.40 6.81
C LEU A 54 22.80 1.49 6.78
N THR A 55 22.69 0.32 6.16
CA THR A 55 23.80 -0.63 6.03
C THR A 55 24.90 -0.06 5.15
N LEU A 56 24.56 0.62 4.06
CA LEU A 56 25.53 1.28 3.18
C LEU A 56 26.33 2.36 3.94
N ALA A 57 25.64 3.23 4.68
CA ALA A 57 26.28 4.24 5.52
C ALA A 57 27.16 3.61 6.61
N HIS A 58 26.68 2.55 7.27
CA HIS A 58 27.48 1.81 8.27
C HIS A 58 28.69 1.10 7.68
N LYS A 59 28.61 0.59 6.44
CA LYS A 59 29.77 0.00 5.75
C LYS A 59 30.84 1.06 5.49
N ALA A 60 30.45 2.23 4.97
CA ALA A 60 31.38 3.35 4.79
C ALA A 60 32.00 3.80 6.13
N LEU A 61 31.21 3.83 7.19
CA LEU A 61 31.69 4.17 8.54
C LEU A 61 32.68 3.12 9.07
N ARG A 62 32.42 1.83 8.87
CA ARG A 62 33.34 0.74 9.24
C ARG A 62 34.64 0.74 8.42
N GLN A 63 34.62 1.28 7.21
CA GLN A 63 35.83 1.51 6.41
C GLN A 63 36.64 2.73 6.88
N GLY A 64 36.17 3.46 7.89
CA GLY A 64 36.88 4.59 8.46
C GLY A 64 36.51 5.93 7.83
N TYR A 65 35.42 6.01 7.07
CA TYR A 65 34.97 7.27 6.46
C TYR A 65 33.85 7.94 7.24
N TYR A 66 33.79 9.27 7.19
CA TYR A 66 32.73 10.04 7.82
C TYR A 66 32.35 11.29 7.02
N TRP A 67 31.06 11.63 7.03
CA TRP A 67 30.55 12.97 6.72
C TRP A 67 29.20 13.17 7.44
N PRO A 68 28.68 14.40 7.61
CA PRO A 68 27.51 14.64 8.44
C PRO A 68 26.20 13.96 7.96
N ASN A 69 26.03 13.77 6.65
CA ASN A 69 24.77 13.35 6.03
C ASN A 69 24.79 11.94 5.41
N MET A 70 25.68 11.06 5.87
CA MET A 70 25.90 9.72 5.25
C MET A 70 24.62 8.94 4.98
N HIS A 71 23.67 8.96 5.91
CA HIS A 71 22.43 8.23 5.76
C HIS A 71 21.53 8.82 4.66
N LYS A 72 21.44 10.16 4.59
CA LYS A 72 20.68 10.84 3.56
C LYS A 72 21.30 10.58 2.19
N ASP A 73 22.61 10.78 2.05
CA ASP A 73 23.31 10.59 0.78
C ASP A 73 23.26 9.12 0.31
N ALA A 74 23.30 8.16 1.24
CA ALA A 74 23.10 6.74 0.94
C ALA A 74 21.66 6.44 0.49
N THR A 75 20.66 7.14 1.04
CA THR A 75 19.25 7.01 0.64
C THR A 75 19.06 7.57 -0.77
N ASP A 76 19.60 8.75 -1.04
CA ASP A 76 19.53 9.40 -2.35
C ASP A 76 20.20 8.52 -3.43
N ILE A 77 21.36 7.92 -3.12
CA ILE A 77 22.00 6.95 -4.03
C ILE A 77 21.10 5.74 -4.26
N MET A 78 20.53 5.11 -3.24
CA MET A 78 19.63 3.97 -3.48
C MET A 78 18.39 4.33 -4.29
N GLN A 79 17.84 5.53 -4.10
CA GLN A 79 16.71 6.04 -4.88
C GLN A 79 17.09 6.28 -6.34
N ARG A 80 18.34 6.65 -6.66
CA ARG A 80 18.78 6.80 -8.07
C ARG A 80 18.99 5.49 -8.82
N TYR A 81 19.15 4.35 -8.13
CA TYR A 81 19.43 3.06 -8.77
C TYR A 81 18.14 2.24 -8.98
N PRO A 82 17.66 2.08 -10.24
CA PRO A 82 16.36 1.43 -10.50
C PRO A 82 16.31 0.00 -9.96
N LYS A 83 17.40 -0.76 -10.09
CA LYS A 83 17.51 -2.13 -9.57
C LYS A 83 17.22 -2.20 -8.07
N CYS A 84 17.71 -1.23 -7.29
CA CYS A 84 17.46 -1.21 -5.86
C CYS A 84 16.01 -0.86 -5.54
N GLN A 85 15.35 -0.05 -6.37
CA GLN A 85 13.94 0.28 -6.18
C GLN A 85 13.02 -0.91 -6.48
N PHE A 86 13.28 -1.63 -7.59
CA PHE A 86 12.49 -2.80 -8.00
C PHE A 86 12.62 -4.00 -7.05
N PHE A 87 13.81 -4.23 -6.47
CA PHE A 87 14.05 -5.41 -5.64
C PHE A 87 14.02 -5.13 -4.12
N ALA A 88 13.87 -3.87 -3.70
CA ALA A 88 13.75 -3.53 -2.28
C ALA A 88 12.42 -4.03 -1.70
N HIS A 89 12.53 -4.85 -0.65
CA HIS A 89 11.40 -5.33 0.12
C HIS A 89 10.74 -4.17 0.88
N LEU A 90 9.41 -4.01 0.74
CA LEU A 90 8.65 -3.07 1.57
C LEU A 90 8.52 -3.64 2.98
N THR A 91 9.22 -3.06 3.94
CA THR A 91 9.15 -3.48 5.36
C THR A 91 8.05 -2.74 6.14
N HIS A 92 7.50 -1.65 5.56
CA HIS A 92 6.48 -0.83 6.18
C HIS A 92 5.46 -0.41 5.13
N GLN A 93 4.39 -1.18 4.99
CA GLN A 93 3.16 -0.63 4.42
C GLN A 93 2.63 0.42 5.42
N PRO A 94 2.16 1.59 4.96
CA PRO A 94 1.50 2.53 5.84
C PRO A 94 0.34 1.82 6.54
N THR A 95 0.27 1.92 7.87
CA THR A 95 -0.87 1.43 8.64
C THR A 95 -2.10 2.19 8.16
N GLU A 96 -2.98 1.54 7.43
CA GLU A 96 -4.28 2.11 7.05
C GLU A 96 -5.05 2.41 8.34
N GLU A 97 -5.55 3.63 8.50
CA GLU A 97 -6.55 3.89 9.53
C GLU A 97 -7.75 3.00 9.19
N LEU A 98 -8.02 2.02 10.05
CA LEU A 98 -9.24 1.22 9.94
C LEU A 98 -10.41 2.21 10.01
N THR A 99 -11.00 2.52 8.87
CA THR A 99 -12.28 3.23 8.84
C THR A 99 -13.27 2.31 9.53
N ASN A 100 -13.59 2.63 10.78
CA ASN A 100 -14.66 1.95 11.49
C ASN A 100 -15.92 2.12 10.63
N LEU A 101 -16.38 1.02 10.08
CA LEU A 101 -17.67 0.94 9.39
C LEU A 101 -18.73 1.04 10.50
N VAL A 102 -19.05 2.27 10.91
CA VAL A 102 -20.14 2.54 11.85
C VAL A 102 -21.42 2.49 11.04
N ALA A 103 -22.10 1.33 11.07
CA ALA A 103 -23.48 1.26 10.64
C ALA A 103 -24.33 2.06 11.64
N PRO A 104 -25.08 3.09 11.21
CA PRO A 104 -25.80 3.97 12.13
C PRO A 104 -27.11 3.37 12.68
N TRP A 105 -27.66 2.33 12.05
CA TRP A 105 -28.89 1.63 12.48
C TRP A 105 -28.91 0.16 11.98
N PRO A 106 -29.70 -0.73 12.61
CA PRO A 106 -29.92 -2.11 12.14
C PRO A 106 -30.27 -2.18 10.66
N PHE A 107 -29.67 -3.13 9.95
CA PHE A 107 -29.95 -3.44 8.54
C PHE A 107 -29.59 -2.35 7.52
N GLY A 108 -28.97 -1.24 7.95
CA GLY A 108 -28.56 -0.14 7.08
C GLY A 108 -27.29 -0.43 6.27
N GLN A 109 -26.47 -1.40 6.70
CA GLN A 109 -25.24 -1.76 6.02
C GLN A 109 -24.88 -3.23 6.22
N TRP A 110 -24.64 -3.93 5.11
CA TRP A 110 -24.28 -5.33 5.09
C TRP A 110 -22.89 -5.56 4.49
N GLY A 111 -22.11 -6.44 5.12
CA GLY A 111 -20.92 -7.03 4.52
C GLY A 111 -21.26 -8.38 3.91
N LEU A 112 -20.86 -8.60 2.65
CA LEU A 112 -21.00 -9.90 1.99
C LEU A 112 -19.63 -10.58 1.92
N ASP A 113 -19.59 -11.86 2.30
CA ASP A 113 -18.41 -12.72 2.13
C ASP A 113 -18.78 -14.02 1.43
N LEU A 114 -17.81 -14.62 0.74
CA LEU A 114 -17.97 -15.82 -0.07
C LEU A 114 -16.97 -16.88 0.37
N LEU A 115 -17.49 -17.96 0.93
CA LEU A 115 -16.69 -19.11 1.35
C LEU A 115 -16.81 -20.22 0.31
N SER A 116 -15.67 -20.69 -0.19
CA SER A 116 -15.63 -21.88 -1.05
C SER A 116 -15.60 -23.14 -0.17
N LEU A 117 -16.49 -24.10 -0.43
CA LEU A 117 -16.51 -25.37 0.28
C LEU A 117 -15.56 -26.36 -0.40
N PHE A 118 -14.59 -26.88 0.35
CA PHE A 118 -13.60 -27.84 -0.16
C PHE A 118 -14.21 -29.23 -0.45
N VAL A 119 -15.42 -29.49 0.04
CA VAL A 119 -16.20 -30.72 -0.22
C VAL A 119 -17.57 -30.30 -0.75
N LYS A 120 -18.04 -30.94 -1.83
CA LYS A 120 -19.40 -30.70 -2.33
C LYS A 120 -20.40 -31.10 -1.24
N GLY A 121 -21.19 -30.14 -0.79
CA GLY A 121 -22.27 -30.37 0.17
C GLY A 121 -23.40 -31.19 -0.44
N VAL A 122 -24.41 -31.46 0.39
CA VAL A 122 -25.67 -32.05 -0.06
C VAL A 122 -26.26 -31.16 -1.17
N GLU A 123 -26.80 -31.76 -2.23
CA GLU A 123 -27.33 -31.08 -3.42
C GLU A 123 -26.30 -30.34 -4.31
N GLY A 124 -25.00 -30.62 -4.16
CA GLY A 124 -23.99 -30.04 -5.04
C GLY A 124 -23.65 -28.58 -4.73
N VAL A 125 -23.96 -28.12 -3.51
CA VAL A 125 -23.50 -26.84 -2.97
C VAL A 125 -21.97 -26.82 -2.92
N THR A 126 -21.36 -25.82 -3.54
CA THR A 126 -19.91 -25.67 -3.65
C THR A 126 -19.40 -24.42 -2.94
N HIS A 127 -20.28 -23.46 -2.68
CA HIS A 127 -19.94 -22.18 -2.07
C HIS A 127 -21.03 -21.77 -1.07
N LEU A 128 -20.68 -20.92 -0.12
CA LEU A 128 -21.60 -20.27 0.81
C LEU A 128 -21.41 -18.77 0.69
N VAL A 129 -22.48 -18.04 0.40
CA VAL A 129 -22.50 -16.58 0.57
C VAL A 129 -22.99 -16.28 1.98
N VAL A 130 -22.37 -15.32 2.65
CA VAL A 130 -22.74 -14.89 3.99
C VAL A 130 -22.95 -13.39 3.96
N GLY A 131 -24.15 -12.95 4.31
CA GLY A 131 -24.45 -11.54 4.58
C GLY A 131 -24.38 -11.27 6.07
N VAL A 132 -23.63 -10.26 6.49
CA VAL A 132 -23.55 -9.83 7.88
C VAL A 132 -24.02 -8.38 8.01
N ASP A 133 -25.07 -8.15 8.77
CA ASP A 133 -25.47 -6.79 9.15
C ASP A 133 -24.44 -6.20 10.11
N TYR A 134 -23.85 -5.06 9.76
CA TYR A 134 -22.74 -4.50 10.54
C TYR A 134 -23.17 -3.93 11.89
N PHE A 135 -24.44 -3.55 12.06
CA PHE A 135 -24.95 -3.02 13.33
C PHE A 135 -25.30 -4.16 14.31
N THR A 136 -26.20 -5.05 13.92
CA THR A 136 -26.72 -6.13 14.78
C THR A 136 -25.77 -7.32 14.85
N LYS A 137 -24.81 -7.42 13.92
CA LYS A 137 -24.00 -8.62 13.68
C LYS A 137 -24.86 -9.84 13.31
N TRP A 138 -26.08 -9.63 12.82
CA TRP A 138 -26.91 -10.69 12.27
C TRP A 138 -26.21 -11.33 11.06
N VAL A 139 -26.24 -12.65 10.98
CA VAL A 139 -25.58 -13.43 9.94
C VAL A 139 -26.63 -14.21 9.16
N GLU A 140 -26.70 -13.95 7.85
CA GLU A 140 -27.58 -14.63 6.91
C GLU A 140 -26.75 -15.50 5.95
N PRO A 141 -26.83 -16.84 6.04
CA PRO A 141 -26.11 -17.74 5.14
C PRO A 141 -26.97 -18.13 3.92
N GLY A 142 -26.36 -18.15 2.74
CA GLY A 142 -26.96 -18.60 1.48
C GLY A 142 -26.13 -19.70 0.81
N PRO A 143 -26.62 -20.94 0.68
CA PRO A 143 -25.90 -21.98 -0.04
C PRO A 143 -25.92 -21.72 -1.55
N LEU A 144 -24.76 -21.85 -2.20
CA LEU A 144 -24.59 -21.65 -3.64
C LEU A 144 -24.04 -22.91 -4.31
N SER A 145 -24.76 -23.43 -5.30
CA SER A 145 -24.28 -24.53 -6.15
C SER A 145 -23.25 -24.11 -7.20
N SER A 146 -23.14 -22.81 -7.51
CA SER A 146 -22.08 -22.24 -8.35
C SER A 146 -21.88 -20.75 -8.06
N LEU A 147 -20.66 -20.25 -8.24
CA LEU A 147 -20.33 -18.83 -8.02
C LEU A 147 -20.64 -17.99 -9.27
N THR A 148 -21.87 -17.49 -9.37
CA THR A 148 -22.35 -16.67 -10.50
C THR A 148 -23.05 -15.42 -9.99
N SER A 149 -22.88 -14.28 -10.68
CA SER A 149 -23.49 -12.98 -10.31
C SER A 149 -24.98 -13.11 -9.99
N LYS A 150 -25.73 -13.76 -10.89
CA LYS A 150 -27.17 -13.97 -10.75
C LYS A 150 -27.58 -14.63 -9.43
N LYS A 151 -26.82 -15.63 -8.97
CA LYS A 151 -27.13 -16.33 -7.71
C LYS A 151 -26.83 -15.50 -6.46
N VAL A 152 -25.83 -14.62 -6.54
CA VAL A 152 -25.53 -13.66 -5.47
C VAL A 152 -26.59 -12.56 -5.45
N GLU A 153 -27.03 -12.09 -6.61
CA GLU A 153 -28.17 -11.18 -6.74
C GLU A 153 -29.44 -11.81 -6.14
N ASP A 154 -29.77 -13.04 -6.52
CA ASP A 154 -30.93 -13.77 -5.98
C ASP A 154 -30.86 -13.90 -4.45
N PHE A 155 -29.68 -14.15 -3.88
CA PHE A 155 -29.49 -14.16 -2.42
C PHE A 155 -29.75 -12.78 -1.79
N VAL A 156 -29.20 -11.71 -2.35
CA VAL A 156 -29.42 -10.35 -1.82
C VAL A 156 -30.90 -9.97 -1.89
N PHE A 157 -31.57 -10.27 -3.01
CA PHE A 157 -32.99 -9.94 -3.16
C PHE A 157 -33.90 -10.78 -2.26
N ASN A 158 -33.71 -12.10 -2.22
CA ASN A 158 -34.63 -12.99 -1.51
C ASN A 158 -34.35 -13.10 -0.01
N SER A 159 -33.07 -13.12 0.38
CA SER A 159 -32.69 -13.35 1.78
C SER A 159 -32.49 -12.05 2.56
N ILE A 160 -32.11 -10.95 1.90
CA ILE A 160 -31.89 -9.66 2.57
C ILE A 160 -33.07 -8.71 2.32
N ILE A 161 -33.40 -8.41 1.06
CA ILE A 161 -34.41 -7.39 0.73
C ILE A 161 -35.85 -7.85 1.03
N PHE A 162 -36.21 -9.08 0.64
CA PHE A 162 -37.56 -9.60 0.86
C PHE A 162 -37.85 -9.81 2.36
N TYR A 163 -36.87 -10.29 3.12
CA TYR A 163 -36.98 -10.44 4.58
C TYR A 163 -37.28 -9.10 5.28
N LEU A 164 -36.62 -8.02 4.86
CA LEU A 164 -36.89 -6.67 5.37
C LEU A 164 -38.29 -6.17 5.00
N SER A 165 -38.84 -6.62 3.88
CA SER A 165 -40.17 -6.20 3.41
C SER A 165 -41.32 -6.87 4.18
N ASP A 166 -41.07 -8.00 4.85
CA ASP A 166 -42.09 -8.81 5.55
C ASP A 166 -42.10 -8.58 7.08
N HIS A 167 -41.29 -7.66 7.61
CA HIS A 167 -41.21 -7.34 9.05
C HIS A 167 -42.06 -6.09 9.43
N PRO A 168 -43.18 -6.26 10.16
CA PRO A 168 -44.16 -5.18 10.39
C PRO A 168 -43.67 -4.02 11.26
N GLU A 169 -42.62 -4.20 12.06
CA GLU A 169 -42.03 -3.14 12.92
C GLU A 169 -41.15 -2.14 12.13
N SER A 170 -41.02 -2.30 10.82
CA SER A 170 -40.02 -1.58 10.03
C SER A 170 -40.57 -0.74 8.86
N ASN A 171 -41.90 -0.57 8.78
CA ASN A 171 -42.63 0.07 7.66
C ASN A 171 -42.37 1.57 7.37
N VAL A 172 -41.47 2.24 8.10
CA VAL A 172 -40.97 3.59 7.72
C VAL A 172 -39.46 3.57 7.41
N MET A 173 -38.69 2.65 8.00
CA MET A 173 -37.26 2.50 7.74
C MET A 173 -36.95 1.61 6.53
N VAL A 174 -37.79 0.62 6.21
CA VAL A 174 -37.55 -0.33 5.12
C VAL A 174 -37.53 0.34 3.76
N GLU A 175 -38.49 1.21 3.45
CA GLU A 175 -38.50 1.93 2.16
C GLU A 175 -37.27 2.84 2.01
N SER A 176 -36.85 3.47 3.12
CA SER A 176 -35.65 4.32 3.14
C SER A 176 -34.37 3.51 2.97
N VAL A 177 -34.29 2.31 3.56
CA VAL A 177 -33.15 1.38 3.43
C VAL A 177 -33.11 0.76 2.04
N ILE A 178 -34.24 0.30 1.49
CA ILE A 178 -34.34 -0.21 0.11
C ILE A 178 -33.94 0.89 -0.87
N LYS A 179 -34.42 2.12 -0.67
CA LYS A 179 -34.03 3.27 -1.50
C LYS A 179 -32.54 3.59 -1.39
N ALA A 180 -31.96 3.57 -0.19
CA ALA A 180 -30.53 3.80 0.01
C ALA A 180 -29.65 2.70 -0.63
N ILE A 181 -30.06 1.44 -0.56
CA ILE A 181 -29.38 0.31 -1.21
C ILE A 181 -29.45 0.47 -2.74
N LEU A 182 -30.63 0.79 -3.29
CA LEU A 182 -30.82 0.99 -4.72
C LEU A 182 -30.07 2.23 -5.24
N GLU A 183 -30.06 3.33 -4.48
CA GLU A 183 -29.30 4.55 -4.78
C GLU A 183 -27.79 4.34 -4.65
N GLY A 184 -27.32 3.45 -3.77
CA GLY A 184 -25.90 3.09 -3.65
C GLY A 184 -25.40 2.15 -4.75
N ILE A 185 -26.30 1.33 -5.33
CA ILE A 185 -25.99 0.37 -6.40
C ILE A 185 -26.07 1.03 -7.79
N LYS A 186 -27.04 1.93 -8.03
CA LYS A 186 -27.23 2.65 -9.31
C LYS A 186 -25.96 3.31 -9.87
N PRO A 187 -25.23 4.16 -9.12
CA PRO A 187 -24.02 4.80 -9.60
C PRO A 187 -22.86 3.82 -9.78
N LYS A 188 -22.84 2.67 -9.07
CA LYS A 188 -21.86 1.60 -9.29
C LYS A 188 -22.11 0.82 -10.59
N LEU A 189 -23.38 0.75 -11.04
CA LEU A 189 -23.73 0.27 -12.38
C LEU A 189 -23.39 1.28 -13.48
N GLU A 190 -23.58 2.58 -13.22
CA GLU A 190 -23.34 3.65 -14.22
C GLU A 190 -21.87 4.12 -14.30
N GLN A 191 -21.07 4.01 -13.23
CA GLN A 191 -19.63 4.36 -13.20
C GLN A 191 -18.76 3.53 -14.14
N HIS A 192 -19.29 2.45 -14.73
CA HIS A 192 -18.66 1.79 -15.88
C HIS A 192 -18.60 2.66 -17.15
N LYS A 193 -19.14 3.90 -17.16
CA LYS A 193 -19.31 4.69 -18.40
C LYS A 193 -18.58 6.03 -18.56
N ALA A 194 -18.01 6.72 -17.56
CA ALA A 194 -17.35 8.02 -17.83
C ALA A 194 -16.37 8.50 -16.74
N GLY A 195 -15.20 9.01 -17.15
CA GLY A 195 -14.12 9.47 -16.26
C GLY A 195 -13.63 10.91 -16.48
N LYS A 196 -12.52 11.22 -15.79
CA LYS A 196 -11.62 12.44 -15.75
C LYS A 196 -11.71 13.20 -14.41
N ALA A 197 -10.65 13.76 -13.80
CA ALA A 197 -9.18 13.74 -13.96
C ALA A 197 -8.51 14.43 -12.73
N GLY A 198 -7.25 14.10 -12.40
CA GLY A 198 -6.37 14.88 -11.49
C GLY A 198 -5.11 14.14 -11.00
N LEU A 199 -3.91 14.72 -11.19
CA LEU A 199 -2.55 14.11 -11.23
C LEU A 199 -1.90 13.66 -9.88
N MET A 200 -1.23 12.47 -9.82
CA MET A 200 0.05 12.08 -9.13
C MET A 200 0.44 10.61 -9.48
N GLY A 201 1.70 10.10 -9.33
CA GLY A 201 2.14 8.76 -9.86
C GLY A 201 2.52 7.66 -8.83
N PHE A 202 2.17 6.37 -9.05
CA PHE A 202 2.35 5.21 -8.10
C PHE A 202 2.42 3.81 -8.82
N GLU A 203 3.14 2.79 -8.26
CA GLU A 203 3.48 1.44 -8.85
C GLU A 203 2.62 0.23 -8.41
N ILE A 204 2.77 -1.00 -8.95
CA ILE A 204 1.89 -2.20 -8.75
C ILE A 204 2.63 -3.49 -8.34
N ARG A 205 1.99 -4.41 -7.58
CA ARG A 205 2.49 -5.76 -7.25
C ARG A 205 1.93 -6.92 -8.11
N PHE A 206 2.83 -7.71 -8.73
CA PHE A 206 2.63 -9.10 -9.18
C PHE A 206 3.91 -9.93 -8.98
N GLY A 207 4.12 -10.55 -7.81
CA GLY A 207 5.31 -11.38 -7.53
C GLY A 207 6.63 -10.58 -7.39
N ASN A 208 7.00 -9.80 -8.40
CA ASN A 208 8.01 -8.74 -8.42
C ASN A 208 7.31 -7.35 -8.52
N TRP A 209 8.03 -6.26 -8.19
CA TRP A 209 7.55 -4.91 -8.45
C TRP A 209 7.64 -4.62 -9.95
N GLU A 210 6.53 -4.21 -10.56
CA GLU A 210 6.45 -3.82 -11.97
C GLU A 210 6.13 -2.33 -12.07
N GLY A 211 6.65 -1.68 -13.11
CA GLY A 211 6.47 -0.26 -13.32
C GLY A 211 7.59 0.37 -14.17
N PRO A 212 7.67 1.70 -14.22
CA PRO A 212 6.87 2.66 -13.45
C PRO A 212 5.44 2.82 -13.97
N TYR A 213 4.48 3.04 -13.06
CA TYR A 213 3.07 3.35 -13.38
C TYR A 213 2.67 4.73 -12.82
N THR A 214 1.59 5.30 -13.36
CA THR A 214 1.06 6.61 -12.96
C THR A 214 -0.37 6.48 -12.44
N ILE A 215 -0.78 7.20 -11.38
CA ILE A 215 -2.19 7.23 -10.97
C ILE A 215 -2.97 8.15 -11.88
N VAL A 216 -4.08 7.62 -12.38
CA VAL A 216 -5.07 8.33 -13.17
C VAL A 216 -6.25 8.79 -12.30
N GLU A 217 -6.63 7.99 -11.30
CA GLU A 217 -7.86 8.20 -10.54
C GLU A 217 -7.76 7.65 -9.11
N VAL A 218 -8.37 8.37 -8.16
CA VAL A 218 -8.47 7.98 -6.75
C VAL A 218 -9.94 7.82 -6.37
N PRO A 219 -10.60 6.70 -6.71
CA PRO A 219 -12.00 6.45 -6.36
C PRO A 219 -12.24 6.33 -4.85
N HIS A 220 -11.23 5.93 -4.06
CA HIS A 220 -11.28 5.82 -2.60
C HIS A 220 -9.89 6.15 -2.02
N PRO A 221 -9.75 6.66 -0.78
CA PRO A 221 -8.45 6.98 -0.18
C PRO A 221 -7.38 5.87 -0.26
N SER A 222 -7.81 4.61 -0.31
CA SER A 222 -6.93 3.44 -0.41
C SER A 222 -7.00 2.70 -1.75
N ALA A 223 -7.67 3.23 -2.76
CA ALA A 223 -7.87 2.59 -4.05
C ALA A 223 -7.55 3.54 -5.23
N TYR A 224 -6.76 3.04 -6.18
CA TYR A 224 -6.14 3.84 -7.24
C TYR A 224 -6.22 3.16 -8.60
N ILE A 225 -6.51 3.91 -9.67
CA ILE A 225 -6.48 3.39 -11.06
C ILE A 225 -5.19 3.86 -11.73
N LEU A 226 -4.48 2.95 -12.40
CA LEU A 226 -3.14 3.21 -12.91
C LEU A 226 -3.03 3.20 -14.43
N GLN A 227 -1.91 3.70 -14.95
CA GLN A 227 -1.57 3.78 -16.36
C GLN A 227 -0.09 3.45 -16.57
N ASP A 228 0.24 2.74 -17.64
CA ASP A 228 1.62 2.43 -18.03
C ASP A 228 2.34 3.62 -18.68
N ALA A 229 3.62 3.45 -19.02
CA ALA A 229 4.46 4.49 -19.61
C ALA A 229 3.96 4.93 -21.00
N GLU A 230 3.24 4.06 -21.71
CA GLU A 230 2.65 4.29 -23.03
C GLU A 230 1.29 5.01 -22.95
N GLY A 231 0.77 5.24 -21.75
CA GLY A 231 -0.48 5.94 -21.56
C GLY A 231 -1.71 5.03 -21.65
N LYS A 232 -1.58 3.72 -21.51
CA LYS A 232 -2.71 2.80 -21.48
C LYS A 232 -3.17 2.54 -20.05
N ARG A 233 -4.48 2.63 -19.82
CA ARG A 233 -5.09 2.33 -18.52
C ARG A 233 -4.91 0.86 -18.16
N VAL A 234 -4.47 0.61 -16.93
CA VAL A 234 -4.53 -0.71 -16.30
C VAL A 234 -5.99 -0.96 -15.88
N PRO A 235 -6.62 -2.05 -16.34
CA PRO A 235 -8.08 -2.21 -16.28
C PRO A 235 -8.67 -2.44 -14.87
N ARG A 236 -7.88 -2.39 -13.81
CA ARG A 236 -8.33 -2.65 -12.43
C ARG A 236 -7.94 -1.53 -11.47
N VAL A 237 -8.75 -1.38 -10.42
CA VAL A 237 -8.44 -0.53 -9.27
C VAL A 237 -7.49 -1.27 -8.34
N TRP A 238 -6.48 -0.57 -7.84
CA TRP A 238 -5.41 -1.10 -7.03
C TRP A 238 -5.42 -0.52 -5.64
N ASN A 239 -5.32 -1.40 -4.64
CA ASN A 239 -5.16 -0.97 -3.26
C ASN A 239 -3.74 -0.41 -3.02
N VAL A 240 -3.63 0.65 -2.20
CA VAL A 240 -2.37 1.28 -1.78
C VAL A 240 -1.30 0.30 -1.31
N ASN A 241 -1.71 -0.79 -0.66
CA ASN A 241 -0.82 -1.83 -0.13
C ASN A 241 -0.08 -2.60 -1.24
N ASN A 242 -0.62 -2.57 -2.45
CA ASN A 242 0.02 -3.14 -3.63
C ASN A 242 0.82 -2.09 -4.42
N LEU A 243 0.95 -0.87 -3.89
CA LEU A 243 1.70 0.20 -4.53
C LEU A 243 2.93 0.64 -3.75
N LYS A 244 3.93 1.11 -4.49
CA LYS A 244 5.14 1.73 -3.97
C LYS A 244 5.44 2.99 -4.76
N LYS A 245 6.10 3.94 -4.11
CA LYS A 245 6.60 5.14 -4.77
C LYS A 245 7.91 4.83 -5.50
N PHE A 246 7.94 5.10 -6.79
CA PHE A 246 9.14 5.11 -7.62
C PHE A 246 9.77 6.50 -7.61
N TYR A 247 11.10 6.55 -7.59
CA TYR A 247 11.90 7.76 -7.69
C TYR A 247 12.65 7.72 -9.03
N PRO A 248 12.30 8.58 -10.00
CA PRO A 248 12.98 8.62 -11.29
C PRO A 248 14.41 9.18 -11.19
#